data_AF-A0AA38JH57-F1
#
_entry.id   AF-A0AA38JH57-F1
#
_cell.length_a   1.000
_cell.length_b   1.000
_cell.length_c   1.000
_cell.angle_alpha   90.00
_cell.angle_beta   90.00
_cell.angle_gamma   90.00
#
_symmetry.space_group_name_H-M   'P 1'
#
loop_
_entity.id
_entity.type
_entity.pdbx_description
1 polymer ?
#
loop_
_entity_poly.entity_id
_entity_poly.type
_entity_poly.pdbx_seq_one_letter_code
_entity_poly.pdbx_strand_id
1 'polypeptide(L)'
;MASAKPCALCFLLIYISPMALALDDPQIASSLLPPTKPTFHSPRSVPSEGYYSPLSNGGSMLTIVDGTFPAGQGEPLNIIISANSDQAVLVDQETDGGLRNYWLSFDYAGECLGQHAGSQQAANLGDGNGVLNETDEIRYDYNDAQLGTCTETIEGGGHFRYWTQNGPKANSGAIFMASSYELPLTDGHDIVSNGYNLGRDWIIGNITQTNIPTLNLTNSSTYSGTTSYGGYTYSTSVKYVSGLLQNTSVGINHNLTVMTSSSNATDGLVAVLEVKITEKPANSADFLIPFLGWQLPPLLLLLFATILPFIYL
;
A
#
# COMPACT_ATOMS: atom_id res chain seq x y z
N MET A 1 -40.09 13.67 -37.56
CA MET A 1 -40.40 14.75 -36.60
C MET A 1 -40.37 14.12 -35.22
N ALA A 2 -39.58 14.48 -34.22
CA ALA A 2 -38.59 15.54 -34.05
C ALA A 2 -37.42 14.97 -33.21
N SER A 3 -36.24 15.55 -33.42
CA SER A 3 -34.99 15.30 -32.71
C SER A 3 -35.03 15.93 -31.32
N ALA A 4 -34.69 15.17 -30.28
CA ALA A 4 -34.38 15.70 -28.96
C ALA A 4 -32.89 15.46 -28.68
N LYS A 5 -32.12 16.54 -28.60
CA LYS A 5 -30.71 16.54 -28.19
C LYS A 5 -30.65 16.47 -26.65
N PRO A 6 -29.72 15.72 -26.04
CA PRO A 6 -29.51 15.76 -24.61
C PRO A 6 -28.92 17.12 -24.18
N CYS A 7 -29.50 17.66 -23.11
CA CYS A 7 -29.19 18.95 -22.51
C CYS A 7 -27.87 18.87 -21.74
N ALA A 8 -26.90 19.71 -22.08
CA ALA A 8 -25.57 19.82 -21.47
C ALA A 8 -25.60 20.53 -20.10
N LEU A 9 -26.59 20.24 -19.26
CA LEU A 9 -26.84 20.94 -17.99
C LEU A 9 -26.97 20.01 -16.77
N CYS A 10 -26.31 18.85 -16.81
CA CYS A 10 -26.11 17.99 -15.63
C CYS A 10 -24.63 17.68 -15.32
N PHE A 11 -23.68 18.30 -16.03
CA PHE A 11 -22.24 18.07 -15.82
C PHE A 11 -21.51 19.21 -15.08
N LEU A 12 -22.23 20.21 -14.57
CA LEU A 12 -21.63 21.43 -14.01
C LEU A 12 -21.90 21.66 -12.51
N LEU A 13 -21.95 20.59 -11.72
CA LEU A 13 -22.06 20.68 -10.25
C LEU A 13 -21.05 19.80 -9.47
N ILE A 14 -19.99 19.31 -10.12
CA ILE A 14 -18.92 18.53 -9.47
C ILE A 14 -17.59 19.31 -9.37
N TYR A 15 -17.55 20.57 -9.83
CA TYR A 15 -16.37 21.44 -9.72
C TYR A 15 -16.59 22.60 -8.74
N ILE A 16 -16.86 22.28 -7.49
CA ILE A 16 -16.75 23.24 -6.39
C ILE A 16 -15.84 22.64 -5.34
N SER A 17 -14.55 22.99 -5.42
CA SER A 17 -13.56 22.75 -4.37
C SER A 17 -14.04 23.36 -3.04
N PRO A 18 -13.88 22.67 -1.90
CA PRO A 18 -13.73 23.35 -0.63
C PRO A 18 -12.23 23.51 -0.34
N MET A 19 -11.55 24.39 -1.07
CA MET A 19 -10.33 25.03 -0.55
C MET A 19 -10.77 26.14 0.42
N ALA A 20 -11.38 25.74 1.54
CA ALA A 20 -11.72 26.61 2.65
C ALA A 20 -12.23 25.76 3.82
N LEU A 21 -11.37 24.92 4.39
CA LEU A 21 -11.48 24.36 5.75
C LEU A 21 -10.17 23.60 6.05
N ALA A 22 -9.05 24.32 6.02
CA ALA A 22 -7.76 23.84 6.48
C ALA A 22 -7.02 24.98 7.20
N LEU A 23 -7.70 25.61 8.15
CA LEU A 23 -7.12 26.51 9.13
C LEU A 23 -7.93 26.34 10.42
N ASP A 24 -7.51 25.34 11.20
CA ASP A 24 -7.51 25.32 12.68
C ASP A 24 -7.31 23.87 13.13
N ASP A 25 -6.13 23.31 12.84
CA ASP A 25 -5.63 22.15 13.57
C ASP A 25 -4.66 22.64 14.67
N PRO A 26 -4.98 22.47 15.97
CA PRO A 26 -4.11 22.84 17.07
C PRO A 26 -2.78 22.04 17.12
N GLN A 27 -2.58 21.02 16.27
CA GLN A 27 -1.37 20.19 16.29
C GLN A 27 -0.14 20.82 15.61
N ILE A 28 -0.28 21.92 14.87
CA ILE A 28 0.87 22.56 14.17
C ILE A 28 1.75 23.41 15.12
N ALA A 29 1.31 23.68 16.35
CA ALA A 29 2.07 24.52 17.30
C ALA A 29 3.21 23.79 18.06
N SER A 30 3.43 22.48 17.87
CA SER A 30 4.45 21.73 18.62
C SER A 30 5.79 21.52 17.88
N SER A 31 5.99 22.04 16.66
CA SER A 31 7.16 21.68 15.84
C SER A 31 8.41 22.58 15.98
N LEU A 32 8.52 23.39 17.04
CA LEU A 32 9.70 24.25 17.26
C LEU A 32 10.77 23.63 18.17
N LEU A 33 10.77 22.31 18.36
CA LEU A 33 11.87 21.63 19.05
C LEU A 33 13.01 21.29 18.06
N PRO A 34 14.28 21.56 18.42
CA PRO A 34 15.41 21.21 17.58
C PRO A 34 15.46 19.70 17.33
N PRO A 35 15.98 19.25 16.18
CA PRO A 35 16.03 17.83 15.84
C PRO A 35 16.78 17.07 16.93
N THR A 36 16.06 16.18 17.62
CA THR A 36 16.67 15.21 18.53
C THR A 36 17.64 14.36 17.74
N LYS A 37 18.89 14.27 18.22
CA LYS A 37 19.93 13.41 17.65
C LYS A 37 19.36 12.01 17.36
N PRO A 38 19.73 11.36 16.25
CA PRO A 38 19.29 10.00 15.98
C PRO A 38 19.76 9.12 17.14
N THR A 39 18.80 8.65 17.93
CA THR A 39 19.04 7.57 18.88
C THR A 39 19.47 6.38 18.06
N PHE A 40 20.74 5.98 18.17
CA PHE A 40 21.24 4.74 17.60
C PHE A 40 20.33 3.61 18.07
N HIS A 41 19.41 3.19 17.20
CA HIS A 41 18.62 1.99 17.43
C HIS A 41 19.61 0.84 17.46
N SER A 42 19.57 0.04 18.51
CA SER A 42 20.32 -1.22 18.53
C SER A 42 20.04 -1.97 17.23
N PRO A 43 21.05 -2.56 16.58
CA PRO A 43 20.85 -3.30 15.35
C PRO A 43 19.76 -4.36 15.60
N ARG A 44 18.67 -4.28 14.85
CA ARG A 44 17.57 -5.26 14.91
C ARG A 44 18.19 -6.64 14.68
N SER A 45 17.97 -7.57 15.61
CA SER A 45 18.45 -8.95 15.47
C SER A 45 17.51 -9.76 14.55
N VAL A 46 17.39 -9.32 13.30
CA VAL A 46 16.46 -9.92 12.33
C VAL A 46 16.91 -11.35 11.98
N PRO A 47 16.00 -12.35 11.97
CA PRO A 47 16.31 -13.70 11.49
C PRO A 47 16.78 -13.71 10.03
N SER A 48 17.42 -14.79 9.59
CA SER A 48 17.90 -14.94 8.20
C SER A 48 16.79 -14.82 7.15
N GLU A 49 15.58 -15.25 7.51
CA GLU A 49 14.37 -15.20 6.71
C GLU A 49 13.84 -13.76 6.56
N GLY A 50 14.30 -12.85 7.42
CA GLY A 50 13.91 -11.44 7.47
C GLY A 50 12.56 -11.18 8.13
N TYR A 51 11.98 -12.15 8.84
CA TYR A 51 10.78 -11.98 9.67
C TYR A 51 10.80 -12.97 10.83
N TYR A 52 10.07 -12.67 11.91
CA TYR A 52 9.77 -13.65 12.96
C TYR A 52 8.45 -14.33 12.66
N SER A 53 8.33 -15.64 12.87
CA SER A 53 7.04 -16.32 12.72
C SER A 53 6.07 -15.84 13.81
N PRO A 54 4.85 -15.34 13.46
CA PRO A 54 3.84 -14.99 14.45
C PRO A 54 3.51 -16.14 15.41
N LEU A 55 3.57 -17.39 14.92
CA LEU A 55 3.26 -18.59 15.68
C LEU A 55 4.21 -18.82 16.87
N SER A 56 5.43 -18.29 16.81
CA SER A 56 6.44 -18.48 17.87
C SER A 56 6.10 -17.75 19.17
N ASN A 57 5.22 -16.74 19.12
CA ASN A 57 4.98 -15.82 20.23
C ASN A 57 3.48 -15.54 20.46
N GLY A 58 2.62 -16.51 20.14
CA GLY A 58 1.17 -16.42 20.38
C GLY A 58 0.41 -15.52 19.41
N GLY A 59 1.03 -15.17 18.27
CA GLY A 59 0.37 -14.58 17.12
C GLY A 59 -0.25 -15.63 16.20
N SER A 60 -0.78 -15.18 15.07
CA SER A 60 -1.44 -16.01 14.06
C SER A 60 -1.02 -15.60 12.65
N MET A 61 -1.06 -16.56 11.73
CA MET A 61 -0.97 -16.30 10.28
C MET A 61 -2.35 -16.09 9.64
N LEU A 62 -3.39 -15.99 10.46
CA LEU A 62 -4.75 -15.61 10.05
C LEU A 62 -5.11 -14.27 10.66
N THR A 63 -5.83 -13.45 9.89
CA THR A 63 -6.49 -12.25 10.39
C THR A 63 -7.62 -12.62 11.36
N ILE A 64 -8.11 -11.61 12.06
CA ILE A 64 -9.28 -11.66 12.93
C ILE A 64 -10.35 -10.84 12.23
N VAL A 65 -11.43 -11.52 11.87
CA VAL A 65 -12.57 -10.94 11.15
C VAL A 65 -13.82 -11.13 11.99
N ASP A 66 -14.56 -10.05 12.21
CA ASP A 66 -15.83 -10.11 12.91
C ASP A 66 -16.94 -10.59 11.98
N GLY A 67 -17.94 -11.30 12.54
CA GLY A 67 -19.15 -11.66 11.79
C GLY A 67 -18.98 -12.78 10.77
N THR A 68 -17.87 -13.53 10.76
CA THR A 68 -17.68 -14.66 9.85
C THR A 68 -18.68 -15.78 10.11
N PHE A 69 -18.95 -16.60 9.08
CA PHE A 69 -19.73 -17.82 9.22
C PHE A 69 -18.99 -19.04 8.63
N PRO A 70 -18.64 -20.06 9.47
CA PRO A 70 -18.68 -20.08 10.93
C PRO A 70 -17.92 -18.93 11.62
N ALA A 71 -18.26 -18.64 12.88
CA ALA A 71 -17.61 -17.59 13.66
C ALA A 71 -16.15 -17.93 13.98
N GLY A 72 -15.28 -16.91 13.99
CA GLY A 72 -13.86 -17.04 14.33
C GLY A 72 -12.98 -17.54 13.18
N GLN A 73 -13.41 -17.32 11.93
CA GLN A 73 -12.57 -17.57 10.76
C GLN A 73 -11.73 -16.33 10.45
N GLY A 74 -10.62 -16.54 9.74
CA GLY A 74 -9.70 -15.47 9.36
C GLY A 74 -9.21 -15.63 7.93
N GLU A 75 -8.63 -14.56 7.42
CA GLU A 75 -8.00 -14.53 6.10
C GLU A 75 -6.50 -14.81 6.23
N PRO A 76 -5.91 -15.54 5.27
CA PRO A 76 -4.52 -15.93 5.36
C PRO A 76 -3.57 -14.76 5.11
N LEU A 77 -2.64 -14.51 6.04
CA LEU A 77 -1.46 -13.68 5.83
C LEU A 77 -0.50 -14.44 4.89
N ASN A 78 -0.76 -14.37 3.58
CA ASN A 78 -0.17 -15.23 2.56
C ASN A 78 0.99 -14.59 1.77
N ILE A 79 1.34 -13.34 2.06
CA ILE A 79 2.54 -12.66 1.53
C ILE A 79 3.32 -12.00 2.68
N ILE A 80 4.64 -12.04 2.61
CA ILE A 80 5.54 -11.31 3.51
C ILE A 80 6.58 -10.53 2.68
N ILE A 81 6.65 -9.21 2.86
CA ILE A 81 7.83 -8.43 2.42
C ILE A 81 8.86 -8.51 3.54
N SER A 82 9.93 -9.25 3.26
CA SER A 82 11.00 -9.54 4.20
C SER A 82 11.76 -8.27 4.61
N ALA A 83 12.19 -8.21 5.87
CA ALA A 83 13.07 -7.14 6.36
C ALA A 83 14.48 -7.18 5.74
N ASN A 84 14.80 -8.20 4.95
CA ASN A 84 15.99 -8.21 4.08
C ASN A 84 15.85 -7.25 2.88
N SER A 85 14.65 -6.74 2.60
CA SER A 85 14.42 -5.71 1.59
C SER A 85 15.13 -4.40 1.93
N ASP A 86 15.29 -3.52 0.96
CA ASP A 86 15.84 -2.19 1.22
C ASP A 86 14.94 -1.41 2.18
N GLN A 87 15.56 -0.71 3.14
CA GLN A 87 14.85 -0.06 4.24
C GLN A 87 13.74 0.91 3.77
N ALA A 88 13.95 1.58 2.64
CA ALA A 88 12.95 2.49 2.06
C ALA A 88 11.64 1.76 1.71
N VAL A 89 11.72 0.55 1.14
CA VAL A 89 10.55 -0.27 0.76
C VAL A 89 9.72 -0.69 1.98
N LEU A 90 10.30 -0.67 3.18
CA LEU A 90 9.60 -1.03 4.43
C LEU A 90 8.96 0.17 5.13
N VAL A 91 9.02 1.37 4.53
CA VAL A 91 8.38 2.58 5.06
C VAL A 91 7.08 2.82 4.31
N ASP A 92 5.99 2.98 5.06
CA ASP A 92 4.66 3.25 4.51
C ASP A 92 4.56 4.67 3.95
N GLN A 93 5.00 4.85 2.70
CA GLN A 93 4.98 6.10 1.96
C GLN A 93 5.08 5.85 0.45
N GLU A 94 4.61 6.82 -0.34
CA GLU A 94 4.75 6.83 -1.81
C GLU A 94 6.03 7.51 -2.31
N THR A 95 6.71 8.28 -1.46
CA THR A 95 7.95 8.97 -1.83
C THR A 95 9.18 8.11 -1.55
N ASP A 96 10.33 8.50 -2.09
CA ASP A 96 11.65 7.89 -1.81
C ASP A 96 11.76 6.38 -2.11
N GLY A 97 10.90 5.87 -2.98
CA GLY A 97 10.81 4.45 -3.31
C GLY A 97 10.19 3.61 -2.17
N GLY A 98 9.30 4.23 -1.40
CA GLY A 98 8.63 3.62 -0.26
C GLY A 98 7.69 2.47 -0.60
N LEU A 99 7.12 1.85 0.43
CA LEU A 99 6.25 0.68 0.33
C LEU A 99 5.09 0.88 -0.65
N ARG A 100 4.38 2.01 -0.55
CA ARG A 100 3.26 2.30 -1.45
C ARG A 100 3.72 2.58 -2.88
N ASN A 101 4.90 3.19 -3.06
CA ASN A 101 5.48 3.36 -4.40
C ASN A 101 5.81 2.01 -5.06
N TYR A 102 6.33 1.07 -4.27
CA TYR A 102 6.57 -0.28 -4.74
C TYR A 102 5.27 -0.97 -5.17
N TRP A 103 4.17 -0.82 -4.44
CA TRP A 103 2.86 -1.37 -4.85
C TRP A 103 2.35 -0.79 -6.16
N LEU A 104 2.50 0.52 -6.35
CA LEU A 104 2.18 1.19 -7.61
C LEU A 104 2.98 0.64 -8.80
N SER A 105 4.15 0.05 -8.55
CA SER A 105 4.97 -0.54 -9.62
C SER A 105 4.44 -1.87 -10.17
N PHE A 106 3.50 -2.51 -9.47
CA PHE A 106 2.85 -3.75 -9.92
C PHE A 106 1.32 -3.63 -9.95
N ASP A 107 0.83 -2.41 -10.15
CA ASP A 107 -0.58 -2.05 -10.41
C ASP A 107 -1.50 -2.20 -9.18
N TYR A 108 -0.99 -1.83 -7.99
CA TYR A 108 -1.77 -1.80 -6.75
C TYR A 108 -1.66 -0.44 -6.07
N ALA A 109 -2.80 0.15 -5.72
CA ALA A 109 -2.89 1.48 -5.13
C ALA A 109 -3.84 1.51 -3.93
N GLY A 110 -3.76 2.60 -3.15
CA GLY A 110 -4.69 2.83 -2.03
C GLY A 110 -6.14 2.96 -2.50
N GLU A 111 -7.07 2.83 -1.56
CA GLU A 111 -8.50 2.82 -1.88
C GLU A 111 -9.01 4.08 -2.58
N CYS A 112 -9.99 3.88 -3.45
CA CYS A 112 -10.62 4.92 -4.25
C CYS A 112 -11.13 6.07 -3.38
N LEU A 113 -10.51 7.26 -3.50
CA LEU A 113 -10.94 8.49 -2.80
C LEU A 113 -11.11 8.31 -1.28
N GLY A 114 -10.36 7.38 -0.67
CA GLY A 114 -10.47 7.03 0.76
C GLY A 114 -11.79 6.35 1.15
N GLN A 115 -12.52 5.76 0.19
CA GLN A 115 -13.68 4.93 0.47
C GLN A 115 -13.21 3.54 0.93
N HIS A 116 -13.34 3.28 2.24
CA HIS A 116 -13.11 1.96 2.80
C HIS A 116 -14.38 1.11 2.72
N ALA A 117 -14.41 0.18 1.77
CA ALA A 117 -15.53 -0.73 1.55
C ALA A 117 -15.17 -2.14 2.02
N GLY A 118 -15.49 -2.44 3.28
CA GLY A 118 -15.20 -3.75 3.89
C GLY A 118 -15.29 -3.70 5.41
N SER A 119 -15.24 -4.85 6.07
CA SER A 119 -15.01 -4.88 7.52
C SER A 119 -13.52 -4.74 7.80
N GLN A 120 -13.16 -3.79 8.67
CA GLN A 120 -11.82 -3.69 9.22
C GLN A 120 -11.40 -5.03 9.82
N GLN A 121 -10.21 -5.50 9.46
CA GLN A 121 -9.62 -6.71 10.01
C GLN A 121 -8.49 -6.36 10.95
N ALA A 122 -8.18 -7.29 11.83
CA ALA A 122 -7.06 -7.17 12.75
C ALA A 122 -6.12 -8.38 12.66
N ALA A 123 -4.88 -8.23 13.11
CA ALA A 123 -3.92 -9.32 13.19
C ALA A 123 -3.06 -9.20 14.44
N ASN A 124 -2.58 -10.34 14.94
CA ASN A 124 -1.55 -10.41 15.96
C ASN A 124 -0.33 -11.09 15.37
N LEU A 125 0.72 -10.31 15.09
CA LEU A 125 1.95 -10.80 14.46
C LEU A 125 2.93 -11.46 15.45
N GLY A 126 2.52 -11.68 16.71
CA GLY A 126 3.37 -12.29 17.74
C GLY A 126 4.58 -11.41 18.11
N ASP A 127 4.56 -10.13 17.74
CA ASP A 127 5.67 -9.20 17.94
C ASP A 127 5.62 -8.46 19.28
N GLY A 128 4.58 -8.71 20.08
CA GLY A 128 4.38 -8.10 21.38
C GLY A 128 3.50 -6.85 21.39
N ASN A 129 3.00 -6.39 20.23
CA ASN A 129 1.99 -5.34 20.17
C ASN A 129 0.58 -5.84 20.50
N GLY A 130 0.35 -7.16 20.46
CA GLY A 130 -0.98 -7.74 20.61
C GLY A 130 -1.74 -7.71 19.28
N VAL A 131 -3.06 -7.56 19.35
CA VAL A 131 -3.93 -7.44 18.18
C VAL A 131 -3.92 -5.98 17.70
N LEU A 132 -3.60 -5.76 16.43
CA LEU A 132 -3.63 -4.46 15.77
C LEU A 132 -4.55 -4.51 14.56
N ASN A 133 -5.27 -3.41 14.31
CA ASN A 133 -6.00 -3.25 13.06
C ASN A 133 -5.05 -3.19 11.86
N GLU A 134 -5.57 -3.51 10.68
CA GLU A 134 -4.88 -3.27 9.41
C GLU A 134 -4.40 -1.82 9.30
N THR A 135 -3.29 -1.65 8.58
CA THR A 135 -2.72 -0.31 8.34
C THR A 135 -3.54 0.44 7.29
N ASP A 136 -3.85 -0.26 6.20
CA ASP A 136 -4.73 0.20 5.11
C ASP A 136 -5.13 -1.01 4.25
N GLU A 137 -6.06 -0.78 3.32
CA GLU A 137 -6.44 -1.73 2.28
C GLU A 137 -5.92 -1.23 0.92
N ILE A 138 -5.29 -2.13 0.16
CA ILE A 138 -4.67 -1.83 -1.13
C ILE A 138 -5.33 -2.69 -2.20
N ARG A 139 -5.73 -2.07 -3.30
CA ARG A 139 -6.56 -2.69 -4.34
C ARG A 139 -5.84 -2.64 -5.69
N TYR A 140 -6.14 -3.61 -6.55
CA TYR A 140 -5.67 -3.62 -7.93
C TYR A 140 -6.17 -2.36 -8.64
N ASP A 141 -5.27 -1.62 -9.26
CA ASP A 141 -5.54 -0.30 -9.79
C ASP A 141 -5.87 -0.31 -11.30
N TYR A 142 -5.97 -1.47 -11.94
CA TYR A 142 -6.26 -1.58 -13.39
C TYR A 142 -5.32 -0.74 -14.28
N ASN A 143 -4.07 -0.52 -13.86
CA ASN A 143 -3.09 0.35 -14.49
C ASN A 143 -3.43 1.86 -14.41
N ASP A 144 -4.30 2.24 -13.47
CA ASP A 144 -4.67 3.62 -13.15
C ASP A 144 -4.65 3.83 -11.63
N ALA A 145 -3.49 4.23 -11.13
CA ALA A 145 -3.26 4.52 -9.72
C ALA A 145 -4.19 5.58 -9.10
N GLN A 146 -4.88 6.41 -9.90
CA GLN A 146 -5.76 7.46 -9.39
C GLN A 146 -7.22 7.02 -9.32
N LEU A 147 -7.70 6.28 -10.31
CA LEU A 147 -9.12 5.97 -10.47
C LEU A 147 -9.43 4.48 -10.63
N GLY A 148 -8.45 3.65 -10.93
CA GLY A 148 -8.71 2.25 -11.24
C GLY A 148 -9.05 1.40 -10.02
N THR A 149 -8.67 1.81 -8.80
CA THR A 149 -9.21 1.18 -7.58
C THR A 149 -10.71 1.44 -7.41
N CYS A 150 -11.27 2.48 -8.03
CA CYS A 150 -12.73 2.67 -8.11
C CYS A 150 -13.38 1.68 -9.10
N THR A 151 -12.63 1.27 -10.13
CA THR A 151 -13.06 0.25 -11.10
C THR A 151 -13.05 -1.13 -10.44
N GLU A 152 -12.07 -1.40 -9.59
CA GLU A 152 -12.01 -2.61 -8.76
C GLU A 152 -13.26 -2.79 -7.91
N THR A 153 -13.72 -1.73 -7.24
CA THR A 153 -14.97 -1.78 -6.47
C THR A 153 -16.15 -2.23 -7.32
N ILE A 154 -16.18 -1.94 -8.63
CA ILE A 154 -17.31 -2.28 -9.49
C ILE A 154 -17.15 -3.67 -10.12
N GLU A 155 -15.94 -4.00 -10.58
CA GLU A 155 -15.65 -5.18 -11.41
C GLU A 155 -15.05 -6.35 -10.62
N GLY A 156 -14.61 -6.13 -9.38
CA GLY A 156 -13.91 -7.09 -8.53
C GLY A 156 -12.45 -7.28 -8.94
N GLY A 157 -11.54 -7.36 -7.99
CA GLY A 157 -10.14 -7.53 -8.29
C GLY A 157 -9.32 -8.05 -7.13
N GLY A 158 -8.00 -7.96 -7.30
CA GLY A 158 -7.06 -8.33 -6.24
C GLY A 158 -7.03 -7.23 -5.20
N HIS A 159 -7.02 -7.59 -3.93
CA HIS A 159 -6.73 -6.65 -2.87
C HIS A 159 -5.85 -7.31 -1.81
N PHE A 160 -5.28 -6.49 -0.93
CA PHE A 160 -4.67 -6.96 0.29
C PHE A 160 -4.75 -5.93 1.42
N ARG A 161 -4.77 -6.46 2.64
CA ARG A 161 -4.55 -5.71 3.88
C ARG A 161 -3.14 -5.99 4.39
N TYR A 162 -2.55 -5.08 5.15
CA TYR A 162 -1.19 -5.27 5.66
C TYR A 162 -0.93 -4.77 7.08
N TRP A 163 0.08 -5.38 7.70
CA TRP A 163 0.56 -5.11 9.05
C TRP A 163 2.09 -5.11 9.08
N THR A 164 2.66 -4.21 9.87
CA THR A 164 4.12 -4.13 10.06
C THR A 164 4.53 -4.84 11.35
N GLN A 165 5.50 -5.75 11.26
CA GLN A 165 6.05 -6.45 12.41
C GLN A 165 7.08 -5.60 13.16
N ASN A 166 6.62 -4.67 13.99
CA ASN A 166 7.45 -3.65 14.67
C ASN A 166 7.38 -3.70 16.21
N GLY A 167 6.75 -4.73 16.78
CA GLY A 167 6.55 -4.84 18.22
C GLY A 167 7.82 -5.15 19.04
N PRO A 168 7.78 -4.91 20.35
CA PRO A 168 8.97 -4.95 21.22
C PRO A 168 9.59 -6.34 21.42
N LYS A 169 8.90 -7.43 21.07
CA LYS A 169 9.38 -8.81 21.23
C LYS A 169 9.94 -9.42 19.94
N ALA A 170 9.55 -8.90 18.78
CA ALA A 170 9.96 -9.43 17.49
C ALA A 170 9.93 -8.34 16.39
N ASN A 171 10.64 -7.23 16.60
CA ASN A 171 10.74 -6.15 15.62
C ASN A 171 11.68 -6.55 14.47
N SER A 172 11.13 -7.11 13.40
CA SER A 172 11.85 -7.29 12.13
C SER A 172 11.68 -6.08 11.22
N GLY A 173 10.52 -5.43 11.24
CA GLY A 173 10.07 -4.45 10.25
C GLY A 173 9.55 -5.07 8.95
N ALA A 174 9.36 -6.39 8.89
CA ALA A 174 8.72 -7.06 7.77
C ALA A 174 7.24 -6.66 7.66
N ILE A 175 6.71 -6.69 6.44
CA ILE A 175 5.30 -6.41 6.15
C ILE A 175 4.59 -7.73 5.91
N PHE A 176 3.55 -8.02 6.69
CA PHE A 176 2.67 -9.17 6.52
C PHE A 176 1.41 -8.72 5.80
N MET A 177 1.00 -9.46 4.78
CA MET A 177 -0.12 -9.09 3.92
C MET A 177 -1.13 -10.24 3.82
N ALA A 178 -2.42 -9.93 3.94
CA ALA A 178 -3.52 -10.84 3.63
C ALA A 178 -4.05 -10.49 2.24
N SER A 179 -3.65 -11.26 1.23
CA SER A 179 -4.07 -11.05 -0.16
C SER A 179 -5.19 -12.02 -0.56
N SER A 180 -6.16 -11.50 -1.30
CA SER A 180 -7.21 -12.29 -1.91
C SER A 180 -7.64 -11.68 -3.24
N TYR A 181 -8.64 -12.28 -3.88
CA TYR A 181 -9.27 -11.71 -5.06
C TYR A 181 -10.78 -11.82 -4.94
N GLU A 182 -11.45 -10.70 -5.14
CA GLU A 182 -12.89 -10.54 -4.95
C GLU A 182 -13.66 -10.64 -6.26
N LEU A 183 -14.91 -11.08 -6.14
CA LEU A 183 -15.93 -10.93 -7.16
C LEU A 183 -16.40 -9.46 -7.24
N PRO A 184 -17.04 -9.06 -8.35
CA PRO A 184 -17.64 -7.73 -8.48
C PRO A 184 -18.65 -7.40 -7.37
N LEU A 185 -18.94 -6.10 -7.19
CA LEU A 185 -19.96 -5.62 -6.24
C LEU A 185 -21.34 -6.25 -6.44
N THR A 186 -21.71 -6.58 -7.69
CA THR A 186 -22.99 -7.25 -7.99
C THR A 186 -23.13 -8.61 -7.33
N ASP A 187 -22.00 -9.24 -7.01
CA ASP A 187 -21.91 -10.53 -6.32
C ASP A 187 -21.49 -10.34 -4.85
N GLY A 188 -21.50 -9.10 -4.35
CA GLY A 188 -21.32 -8.76 -2.95
C GLY A 188 -19.87 -8.79 -2.45
N HIS A 189 -18.88 -8.69 -3.34
CA HIS A 189 -17.44 -8.78 -2.97
C HIS A 189 -17.07 -10.09 -2.26
N ASP A 190 -17.75 -11.20 -2.58
CA ASP A 190 -17.32 -12.53 -2.11
C ASP A 190 -15.97 -12.90 -2.76
N ILE A 191 -15.21 -13.79 -2.13
CA ILE A 191 -13.91 -14.22 -2.65
C ILE A 191 -14.13 -15.20 -3.80
N VAL A 192 -13.39 -15.02 -4.91
CA VAL A 192 -13.47 -15.95 -6.05
C VAL A 192 -13.04 -17.36 -5.65
N SER A 193 -13.45 -18.35 -6.42
CA SER A 193 -12.97 -19.73 -6.23
C SER A 193 -11.44 -19.79 -6.32
N ASN A 194 -10.78 -20.40 -5.34
CA ASN A 194 -9.33 -20.39 -5.12
C ASN A 194 -8.72 -18.99 -4.90
N GLY A 195 -9.51 -18.00 -4.52
CA GLY A 195 -9.15 -16.58 -4.51
C GLY A 195 -8.01 -16.18 -3.58
N TYR A 196 -7.79 -16.84 -2.44
CA TYR A 196 -6.62 -16.56 -1.61
C TYR A 196 -5.31 -16.98 -2.27
N ASN A 197 -5.31 -18.14 -2.95
CA ASN A 197 -4.11 -18.61 -3.64
C ASN A 197 -3.90 -17.81 -4.94
N LEU A 198 -4.98 -17.55 -5.69
CA LEU A 198 -4.93 -16.74 -6.92
C LEU A 198 -4.55 -15.28 -6.65
N GLY A 199 -5.12 -14.63 -5.64
CA GLY A 199 -4.79 -13.24 -5.30
C GLY A 199 -3.31 -13.08 -4.99
N ARG A 200 -2.77 -13.96 -4.14
CA ARG A 200 -1.33 -14.03 -3.86
C ARG A 200 -0.52 -14.19 -5.14
N ASP A 201 -0.86 -15.19 -5.95
CA ASP A 201 -0.07 -15.58 -7.11
C ASP A 201 -0.18 -14.58 -8.26
N TRP A 202 -1.27 -13.82 -8.37
CA TRP A 202 -1.42 -12.73 -9.31
C TRP A 202 -0.56 -11.52 -8.94
N ILE A 203 -0.45 -11.18 -7.65
CA ILE A 203 0.54 -10.19 -7.20
C ILE A 203 1.95 -10.63 -7.59
N ILE A 204 2.29 -11.89 -7.33
CA ILE A 204 3.60 -12.42 -7.72
C ILE A 204 3.77 -12.37 -9.25
N GLY A 205 2.74 -12.71 -10.01
CA GLY A 205 2.75 -12.66 -11.47
C GLY A 205 2.96 -11.25 -12.04
N ASN A 206 2.35 -10.22 -11.43
CA ASN A 206 2.57 -8.83 -11.82
C ASN A 206 4.02 -8.41 -11.54
N ILE A 207 4.55 -8.74 -10.35
CA ILE A 207 5.93 -8.45 -9.95
C ILE A 207 6.94 -9.13 -10.90
N THR A 208 6.68 -10.38 -11.27
CA THR A 208 7.63 -11.22 -12.03
C THR A 208 7.41 -11.14 -13.53
N GLN A 209 6.30 -10.55 -13.96
CA GLN A 209 5.82 -10.54 -15.35
C GLN A 209 5.72 -11.95 -15.94
N THR A 210 5.30 -12.92 -15.13
CA THR A 210 5.15 -14.32 -15.52
C THR A 210 3.82 -14.90 -15.06
N ASN A 211 3.27 -15.84 -15.82
CA ASN A 211 2.13 -16.62 -15.37
C ASN A 211 2.54 -17.59 -14.25
N ILE A 212 1.91 -17.48 -13.08
CA ILE A 212 2.16 -18.35 -11.93
C ILE A 212 1.24 -19.58 -12.00
N PRO A 213 1.79 -20.80 -12.08
CA PRO A 213 0.99 -22.03 -12.13
C PRO A 213 0.53 -22.41 -10.72
N THR A 214 -0.45 -21.69 -10.16
CA THR A 214 -0.92 -21.78 -8.76
C THR A 214 -1.02 -23.21 -8.22
N LEU A 215 -1.69 -24.11 -8.94
CA LEU A 215 -1.91 -25.49 -8.48
C LEU A 215 -0.65 -26.38 -8.47
N ASN A 216 0.45 -25.92 -9.09
CA ASN A 216 1.71 -26.65 -9.20
C ASN A 216 2.82 -26.04 -8.34
N LEU A 217 2.51 -25.00 -7.55
CA LEU A 217 3.48 -24.39 -6.65
C LEU A 217 3.89 -25.35 -5.53
N THR A 218 5.13 -25.22 -5.09
CA THR A 218 5.67 -25.93 -3.93
C THR A 218 6.42 -24.96 -3.04
N ASN A 219 6.81 -25.41 -1.85
CA ASN A 219 7.69 -24.65 -0.94
C ASN A 219 9.16 -24.52 -1.43
N SER A 220 9.45 -24.95 -2.65
CA SER A 220 10.72 -24.70 -3.35
C SER A 220 10.55 -23.78 -4.56
N SER A 221 9.31 -23.38 -4.89
CA SER A 221 9.06 -22.45 -5.99
C SER A 221 9.71 -21.10 -5.70
N THR A 222 10.40 -20.57 -6.70
CA THR A 222 11.04 -19.25 -6.66
C THR A 222 10.80 -18.51 -7.96
N TYR A 223 10.69 -17.20 -7.86
CA TYR A 223 10.52 -16.29 -8.99
C TYR A 223 11.33 -15.03 -8.75
N SER A 224 11.60 -14.28 -9.80
CA SER A 224 12.19 -12.96 -9.69
C SER A 224 11.74 -12.08 -10.85
N GLY A 225 11.75 -10.78 -10.63
CA GLY A 225 11.31 -9.82 -11.62
C GLY A 225 11.74 -8.41 -11.29
N THR A 226 11.35 -7.50 -12.18
CA THR A 226 11.62 -6.08 -12.03
C THR A 226 10.39 -5.28 -12.41
N THR A 227 10.08 -4.28 -11.60
CA THR A 227 8.97 -3.34 -11.80
C THR A 227 9.45 -1.91 -11.60
N SER A 228 8.72 -0.94 -12.13
CA SER A 228 9.10 0.47 -12.02
C SER A 228 7.89 1.37 -11.83
N TYR A 229 8.03 2.39 -10.99
CA TYR A 229 7.03 3.45 -10.83
C TYR A 229 7.71 4.74 -10.40
N GLY A 230 7.21 5.88 -10.88
CA GLY A 230 7.70 7.21 -10.45
C GLY A 230 9.21 7.42 -10.64
N GLY A 231 9.85 6.72 -11.59
CA GLY A 231 11.29 6.74 -11.85
C GLY A 231 12.15 5.89 -10.90
N TYR A 232 11.54 5.13 -9.99
CA TYR A 232 12.19 4.07 -9.23
C TYR A 232 12.07 2.73 -9.96
N THR A 233 13.09 1.90 -9.87
CA THR A 233 13.08 0.52 -10.35
C THR A 233 13.36 -0.43 -9.19
N TYR A 234 12.53 -1.46 -9.06
CA TYR A 234 12.57 -2.45 -7.99
C TYR A 234 12.89 -3.82 -8.56
N SER A 235 13.93 -4.48 -8.05
CA SER A 235 14.18 -5.89 -8.27
C SER A 235 13.60 -6.69 -7.12
N THR A 236 12.74 -7.66 -7.41
CA THR A 236 12.10 -8.51 -6.39
C THR A 236 12.50 -9.97 -6.58
N SER A 237 12.91 -10.61 -5.50
CA SER A 237 13.10 -12.06 -5.41
C SER A 237 11.97 -12.65 -4.57
N VAL A 238 11.32 -13.70 -5.06
CA VAL A 238 10.18 -14.36 -4.41
C VAL A 238 10.53 -15.80 -4.10
N LYS A 239 10.26 -16.23 -2.87
CA LYS A 239 10.34 -17.62 -2.45
C LYS A 239 9.05 -18.04 -1.77
N TYR A 240 8.46 -19.14 -2.24
CA TYR A 240 7.35 -19.78 -1.55
C TYR A 240 7.87 -20.62 -0.39
N VAL A 241 7.24 -20.50 0.77
CA VAL A 241 7.57 -21.30 1.97
C VAL A 241 6.30 -21.96 2.50
N SER A 242 6.47 -23.07 3.20
CA SER A 242 5.40 -23.75 3.95
C SER A 242 5.69 -23.73 5.45
N GLY A 243 4.71 -24.12 6.26
CA GLY A 243 4.86 -24.24 7.72
C GLY A 243 4.43 -23.01 8.50
N LEU A 244 4.14 -21.89 7.82
CA LEU A 244 3.50 -20.71 8.42
C LEU A 244 1.98 -20.83 8.38
N LEU A 245 1.42 -21.23 7.24
CA LEU A 245 0.02 -21.55 7.05
C LEU A 245 -0.15 -23.06 6.89
N GLN A 246 -1.32 -23.56 7.28
CA GLN A 246 -1.72 -24.94 7.02
C GLN A 246 -2.41 -25.03 5.67
N ASN A 247 -2.18 -26.10 4.91
CA ASN A 247 -2.97 -26.41 3.72
C ASN A 247 -4.35 -26.93 4.18
N THR A 248 -5.35 -26.06 4.24
CA THR A 248 -6.66 -26.37 4.85
C THR A 248 -7.76 -25.40 4.41
N SER A 249 -9.00 -25.82 4.61
CA SER A 249 -10.18 -24.95 4.55
C SER A 249 -10.73 -24.64 5.96
N VAL A 250 -10.21 -25.28 7.00
CA VAL A 250 -10.67 -25.10 8.39
C VAL A 250 -10.15 -23.78 8.94
N GLY A 251 -11.06 -22.94 9.46
CA GLY A 251 -10.71 -21.64 10.04
C GLY A 251 -10.45 -20.54 9.01
N ILE A 252 -10.60 -20.83 7.72
CA ILE A 252 -10.43 -19.87 6.64
C ILE A 252 -11.77 -19.19 6.33
N ASN A 253 -11.78 -17.86 6.28
CA ASN A 253 -12.98 -17.10 5.94
C ASN A 253 -13.42 -17.42 4.50
N HIS A 254 -14.72 -17.43 4.19
CA HIS A 254 -15.27 -17.83 2.89
C HIS A 254 -14.89 -19.26 2.41
N ASN A 255 -14.46 -20.15 3.30
CA ASN A 255 -13.92 -21.45 2.91
C ASN A 255 -14.79 -22.30 1.96
N LEU A 256 -16.11 -22.29 2.12
CA LEU A 256 -17.04 -23.09 1.31
C LEU A 256 -17.13 -22.63 -0.15
N THR A 257 -16.95 -21.32 -0.40
CA THR A 257 -17.00 -20.74 -1.75
C THR A 257 -15.60 -20.70 -2.39
N VAL A 258 -14.55 -20.56 -1.56
CA VAL A 258 -13.16 -20.48 -2.02
C VAL A 258 -12.54 -21.83 -2.31
N MET A 259 -12.87 -22.89 -1.55
CA MET A 259 -12.32 -24.22 -1.84
C MET A 259 -12.82 -24.75 -3.18
N THR A 260 -12.01 -25.59 -3.82
CA THR A 260 -12.36 -26.26 -5.07
C THR A 260 -12.36 -27.78 -4.88
N SER A 261 -12.73 -28.52 -5.93
CA SER A 261 -12.57 -29.98 -5.95
C SER A 261 -11.11 -30.42 -5.95
N SER A 262 -10.17 -29.53 -6.27
CA SER A 262 -8.74 -29.82 -6.42
C SER A 262 -7.84 -29.08 -5.43
N SER A 263 -8.37 -28.14 -4.64
CA SER A 263 -7.61 -27.33 -3.68
C SER A 263 -8.44 -26.95 -2.47
N ASN A 264 -7.79 -26.92 -1.30
CA ASN A 264 -8.34 -26.26 -0.12
C ASN A 264 -8.39 -24.73 -0.33
N ALA A 265 -9.11 -24.03 0.56
CA ALA A 265 -9.24 -22.57 0.50
C ALA A 265 -7.87 -21.86 0.58
N THR A 266 -6.92 -22.41 1.34
CA THR A 266 -5.49 -22.06 1.24
C THR A 266 -4.64 -23.31 1.01
N ASP A 267 -3.63 -23.19 0.16
CA ASP A 267 -2.63 -24.24 -0.10
C ASP A 267 -1.54 -24.34 0.98
N GLY A 268 -1.56 -23.45 1.97
CA GLY A 268 -0.57 -23.39 3.06
C GLY A 268 0.77 -22.77 2.69
N LEU A 269 0.90 -22.23 1.47
CA LEU A 269 2.10 -21.54 1.02
C LEU A 269 2.02 -20.04 1.34
N VAL A 270 3.16 -19.47 1.70
CA VAL A 270 3.36 -18.03 1.88
C VAL A 270 4.44 -17.58 0.92
N ALA A 271 4.19 -16.52 0.15
CA ALA A 271 5.19 -15.91 -0.71
C ALA A 271 6.02 -14.90 0.10
N VAL A 272 7.33 -15.11 0.19
CA VAL A 272 8.28 -14.20 0.86
C VAL A 272 9.03 -13.41 -0.20
N LEU A 273 8.93 -12.09 -0.14
CA LEU A 273 9.51 -11.15 -1.09
C LEU A 273 10.73 -10.48 -0.46
N GLU A 274 11.82 -10.42 -1.20
CA GLU A 274 12.95 -9.53 -0.92
C GLU A 274 13.06 -8.50 -2.06
N VAL A 275 12.94 -7.22 -1.72
CA VAL A 275 12.84 -6.12 -2.67
C VAL A 275 14.04 -5.20 -2.56
N LYS A 276 14.69 -4.91 -3.71
CA LYS A 276 15.85 -4.02 -3.83
C LYS A 276 15.55 -2.89 -4.79
N ILE A 277 15.89 -1.65 -4.42
CA ILE A 277 15.80 -0.50 -5.31
C ILE A 277 17.07 -0.48 -6.17
N THR A 278 16.94 -0.77 -7.46
CA THR A 278 18.08 -0.83 -8.40
C THR A 278 18.25 0.47 -9.18
N GLU A 279 17.22 1.30 -9.25
CA GLU A 279 17.26 2.63 -9.87
C GLU A 279 16.42 3.62 -9.07
N LYS A 280 16.87 4.88 -9.04
CA LYS A 280 16.16 6.00 -8.45
C LYS A 280 16.04 7.11 -9.49
N PRO A 281 15.01 7.97 -9.43
CA PRO A 281 14.92 9.12 -10.31
C PRO A 281 16.21 9.92 -10.23
N ALA A 282 16.69 10.38 -11.38
CA ALA A 282 17.78 11.34 -11.38
C ALA A 282 17.32 12.51 -10.50
N ASN A 283 18.05 12.80 -9.42
CA ASN A 283 17.86 14.04 -8.69
C ASN A 283 17.86 15.14 -9.77
N SER A 284 16.73 15.83 -9.96
CA SER A 284 16.80 17.22 -10.39
C SER A 284 17.75 17.80 -9.37
N ALA A 285 18.98 18.10 -9.80
CA ALA A 285 20.13 18.25 -8.93
C ALA A 285 19.76 18.95 -7.63
N ASP A 286 20.48 18.63 -6.55
CA ASP A 286 20.71 19.57 -5.47
C ASP A 286 21.17 20.91 -6.10
N PHE A 287 20.23 21.72 -6.57
CA PHE A 287 20.37 23.15 -6.67
C PHE A 287 20.34 23.59 -5.22
N LEU A 288 21.48 23.38 -4.55
CA LEU A 288 22.07 24.41 -3.74
C LEU A 288 22.14 25.65 -4.64
N ILE A 289 21.03 26.36 -4.77
CA ILE A 289 21.08 27.77 -5.04
C ILE A 289 21.82 28.29 -3.80
N PRO A 290 23.07 28.74 -3.90
CA PRO A 290 23.62 29.49 -2.80
C PRO A 290 22.65 30.65 -2.63
N PHE A 291 22.06 30.78 -1.45
CA PHE A 291 21.35 32.00 -1.05
C PHE A 291 22.36 33.14 -1.13
N LEU A 292 22.59 33.66 -2.34
CA LEU A 292 23.27 34.90 -2.57
C LEU A 292 22.20 35.93 -2.26
N GLY A 293 22.13 36.32 -0.98
CA GLY A 293 21.20 37.31 -0.49
C GLY A 293 21.27 38.55 -1.36
N TRP A 294 20.26 38.74 -2.20
CA TRP A 294 20.00 40.01 -2.85
C TRP A 294 19.51 40.96 -1.75
N GLN A 295 20.46 41.63 -1.10
CA GLN A 295 20.18 42.90 -0.44
C GLN A 295 19.80 43.88 -1.54
N LEU A 296 18.51 44.04 -1.78
CA LEU A 296 18.01 45.22 -2.50
C LEU A 296 18.32 46.45 -1.61
N PRO A 297 19.08 47.44 -2.09
CA PRO A 297 19.26 48.67 -1.34
C PRO A 297 17.92 49.40 -1.27
N PRO A 298 17.52 49.94 -0.11
CA PRO A 298 16.27 50.67 0.03
C PRO A 298 16.46 52.06 -0.56
N LEU A 299 16.32 52.17 -1.89
CA LEU A 299 16.32 53.46 -2.56
C LEU A 299 15.42 53.43 -3.80
N LEU A 300 14.15 53.07 -3.59
CA LEU A 300 13.09 53.34 -4.56
C LEU A 300 11.73 53.56 -3.88
N LEU A 301 11.72 54.33 -2.80
CA LEU A 301 10.52 54.84 -2.15
C LEU A 301 10.76 56.32 -1.84
N LEU A 302 10.76 57.16 -2.88
CA LEU A 302 10.56 58.64 -2.81
C LEU A 302 10.77 59.22 -4.20
N LEU A 303 9.76 59.10 -5.08
CA LEU A 303 9.60 59.96 -6.26
C LEU A 303 8.15 59.86 -6.78
N PHE A 304 7.19 59.98 -5.87
CA PHE A 304 5.80 60.34 -6.19
C PHE A 304 5.34 61.45 -5.25
N ALA A 305 6.01 62.60 -5.33
CA ALA A 305 5.48 63.86 -4.85
C ALA A 305 6.28 65.00 -5.50
N THR A 306 5.58 65.93 -6.14
CA THR A 306 6.09 67.16 -6.79
C THR A 306 6.81 66.85 -8.11
N ILE A 307 6.45 67.36 -9.29
CA ILE A 307 6.09 68.74 -9.68
C ILE A 307 5.34 68.63 -11.02
N LEU A 308 4.15 69.24 -11.13
CA LEU A 308 3.56 69.61 -12.42
C LEU A 308 2.67 70.85 -12.21
N PRO A 309 3.20 72.07 -12.43
CA PRO A 309 2.37 73.24 -12.66
C PRO A 309 2.11 73.38 -14.17
N PHE A 310 0.83 73.61 -14.48
CA PHE A 310 0.29 74.36 -15.62
C PHE A 310 1.28 74.93 -16.65
N ILE A 311 1.11 74.57 -17.94
CA ILE A 311 1.11 75.51 -19.07
C ILE A 311 0.10 75.04 -20.16
N TYR A 312 -0.98 75.83 -20.29
CA TYR A 312 -1.79 76.24 -21.45
C TYR A 312 -1.60 75.59 -22.85
N LEU A 313 -2.69 75.04 -23.41
CA LEU A 313 -3.56 75.67 -24.44
C LEU A 313 -4.85 74.84 -24.64
#